data_AF-A0A069QJM5-F1
#
_entry.id   AF-A0A069QJM5-F1
#
_cell.length_a   1.000
_cell.length_b   1.000
_cell.length_c   1.000
_cell.angle_alpha   90.00
_cell.angle_beta   90.00
_cell.angle_gamma   90.00
#
_symmetry.space_group_name_H-M   'P 1'
#
loop_
_entity.id
_entity.type
_entity.pdbx_description
1 polymer ?
#
loop_
_entity_poly.entity_id
_entity_poly.type
_entity_poly.pdbx_seq_one_letter_code
_entity_poly.pdbx_strand_id
1 'polypeptide(L)'
;MAARAETPDSATIAQPVKCSLVKRMVDGVKDFVNSFSDVDTTYIEPQKYIYTVMLQNTYTYELYKLKTAEGNSVTFAPEPTVKFGPYVGWQWLFLGYTVDLRHLNGNNKKEFDLSFYTTQIGIDLFYRNTGNNYKIKSLSLAKEINPEAVLGSPFGGFEASIRGFNLYYILNHRRFSYRAAFSQSTVQRRSAGSMLFGVGYTRHKVNVDLAQLDQLITDRLGSEATIIGTDDSVNFGKVKYTDVSVSAGYGYNWVFARNWLLAGSLSLALGYKRTTGNVSTRRTSLGDFLSYNMALDGVGRFGIVWNNSRWYAGASTILHTYNYRKNRFSTNNMFGNLNIYVGFNFIKR
;
A
#
# COMPACT_ATOMS: atom_id res chain seq x y z
N MET A 1 -33.42 72.43 42.61
CA MET A 1 -32.13 71.85 43.00
C MET A 1 -32.26 70.34 42.81
N ALA A 2 -31.88 69.83 41.63
CA ALA A 2 -32.06 68.44 41.25
C ALA A 2 -30.71 67.73 41.36
N ALA A 3 -30.62 66.74 42.26
CA ALA A 3 -29.42 65.90 42.41
C ALA A 3 -29.70 64.52 41.79
N ARG A 4 -28.87 64.17 40.82
CA ARG A 4 -28.88 62.95 40.01
C ARG A 4 -28.53 61.72 40.85
N ALA A 5 -29.15 60.60 40.49
CA ALA A 5 -28.83 59.27 40.97
C ALA A 5 -27.46 58.79 40.44
N GLU A 6 -26.67 58.16 41.30
CA GLU A 6 -25.50 57.36 40.93
C GLU A 6 -25.92 55.92 40.61
N THR A 7 -25.42 55.39 39.48
CA THR A 7 -25.47 53.97 39.12
C THR A 7 -24.07 53.37 39.21
N PRO A 8 -23.89 52.14 39.73
CA PRO A 8 -22.57 51.57 39.95
C PRO A 8 -21.96 50.96 38.67
N ASP A 9 -20.64 51.05 38.59
CA ASP A 9 -19.77 50.49 37.53
C ASP A 9 -20.06 49.00 37.27
N SER A 10 -20.39 48.69 36.02
CA SER A 10 -20.42 47.31 35.52
C SER A 10 -19.03 46.94 35.00
N ALA A 11 -18.35 46.06 35.74
CA ALA A 11 -17.10 45.43 35.34
C ALA A 11 -17.26 44.68 34.01
N THR A 12 -16.54 45.12 32.98
CA THR A 12 -16.50 44.46 31.67
C THR A 12 -15.70 43.17 31.78
N ILE A 13 -16.38 42.05 31.94
CA ILE A 13 -15.77 40.72 31.81
C ILE A 13 -15.40 40.52 30.33
N ALA A 14 -14.10 40.50 30.04
CA ALA A 14 -13.58 40.18 28.71
C ALA A 14 -14.02 38.76 28.33
N GLN A 15 -14.98 38.63 27.42
CA GLN A 15 -15.39 37.35 26.88
C GLN A 15 -14.25 36.76 26.01
N PRO A 16 -13.90 35.48 26.18
CA PRO A 16 -12.86 34.86 25.39
C PRO A 16 -13.32 34.78 23.93
N VAL A 17 -12.58 35.43 23.04
CA VAL A 17 -12.81 35.40 21.59
C VAL A 17 -12.80 33.94 21.14
N LYS A 18 -13.97 33.41 20.75
CA LYS A 18 -14.10 32.09 20.13
C LYS A 18 -13.26 32.07 18.85
N CYS A 19 -12.04 31.54 18.93
CA CYS A 19 -11.24 31.24 17.73
C CYS A 19 -12.06 30.34 16.82
N SER A 20 -12.33 30.80 15.60
CA SER A 20 -13.14 30.07 14.63
C SER A 20 -12.50 28.71 14.32
N LEU A 21 -13.33 27.68 14.11
CA LEU A 21 -12.88 26.34 13.69
C LEU A 21 -11.98 26.40 12.46
N VAL A 22 -12.21 27.37 11.57
CA VAL A 22 -11.40 27.64 10.38
C VAL A 22 -9.99 28.09 10.76
N LYS A 23 -9.84 29.00 11.72
CA LYS A 23 -8.52 29.46 12.19
C LYS A 23 -7.72 28.31 12.82
N ARG A 24 -8.39 27.46 13.62
CA ARG A 24 -7.79 26.23 14.18
C ARG A 24 -7.38 25.22 13.11
N MET A 25 -8.17 25.07 12.04
CA MET A 25 -7.81 24.24 10.89
C MET A 25 -6.60 24.79 10.15
N VAL A 26 -6.56 26.10 9.89
CA VAL A 26 -5.44 26.77 9.21
C VAL A 26 -4.16 26.68 10.04
N ASP A 27 -4.24 26.93 11.34
CA ASP A 27 -3.10 26.80 12.26
C ASP A 27 -2.62 25.35 12.33
N GLY A 28 -3.54 24.37 12.38
CA GLY A 28 -3.20 22.95 12.33
C GLY A 28 -2.52 22.52 11.03
N VAL A 29 -2.97 23.05 9.88
CA VAL A 29 -2.29 22.82 8.59
C VAL A 29 -0.92 23.47 8.57
N LYS A 30 -0.77 24.67 9.15
CA LYS A 30 0.52 25.38 9.22
C LYS A 30 1.53 24.65 10.10
N ASP A 31 1.12 24.20 11.28
CA ASP A 31 1.97 23.43 12.19
C ASP A 31 2.33 22.07 11.58
N PHE A 32 1.37 21.42 10.91
CA PHE A 32 1.62 20.23 10.12
C PHE A 32 2.66 20.49 9.03
N VAL A 33 2.54 21.56 8.23
CA VAL A 33 3.52 21.96 7.20
C VAL A 33 4.90 22.28 7.81
N ASN A 34 4.96 22.89 9.00
CA ASN A 34 6.21 23.20 9.68
C ASN A 34 6.93 21.95 10.21
N SER A 35 6.19 20.89 10.55
CA SER A 35 6.79 19.59 10.93
C SER A 35 7.65 18.98 9.82
N PHE A 36 7.39 19.31 8.55
CA PHE A 36 8.17 18.81 7.41
C PHE A 36 9.58 19.41 7.30
N SER A 37 9.89 20.44 8.11
CA SER A 37 11.15 21.20 8.07
C SER A 37 12.13 20.86 9.18
N ASP A 38 11.74 20.08 10.20
CA ASP A 38 12.66 19.68 11.28
C ASP A 38 13.58 18.55 10.82
N VAL A 39 14.63 18.91 10.06
CA VAL A 39 15.66 18.00 9.56
C VAL A 39 17.05 18.56 9.81
N ASP A 40 18.00 17.66 10.01
CA ASP A 40 19.43 17.98 10.02
C ASP A 40 19.89 18.24 8.58
N THR A 41 20.11 19.52 8.26
CA THR A 41 20.48 19.96 6.91
C THR A 41 21.85 19.45 6.45
N THR A 42 22.68 18.93 7.36
CA THR A 42 23.93 18.25 7.00
C THR A 42 23.68 16.87 6.40
N TYR A 43 22.53 16.25 6.72
CA TYR A 43 22.12 14.94 6.21
C TYR A 43 21.07 15.03 5.12
N ILE A 44 20.12 15.96 5.23
CA ILE A 44 18.96 16.07 4.33
C ILE A 44 18.87 17.49 3.78
N GLU A 45 18.92 17.65 2.46
CA GLU A 45 18.63 18.92 1.80
C GLU A 45 17.13 19.03 1.49
N PRO A 46 16.43 20.06 2.01
CA PRO A 46 15.06 20.36 1.61
C PRO A 46 14.95 20.74 0.14
N GLN A 47 13.80 20.46 -0.48
CA GLN A 47 13.57 20.86 -1.86
C GLN A 47 13.55 22.38 -2.01
N LYS A 48 14.31 22.87 -3.00
CA LYS A 48 14.49 24.30 -3.32
C LYS A 48 13.42 24.84 -4.26
N TYR A 49 12.59 23.96 -4.80
CA TYR A 49 11.59 24.24 -5.82
C TYR A 49 10.19 23.90 -5.33
N ILE A 50 9.18 24.62 -5.82
CA ILE A 50 7.78 24.47 -5.38
C ILE A 50 7.06 23.40 -6.20
N TYR A 51 7.35 23.32 -7.49
CA TYR A 51 6.65 22.44 -8.42
C TYR A 51 7.57 21.43 -9.06
N THR A 52 7.00 20.29 -9.41
CA THR A 52 7.68 19.24 -10.17
C THR A 52 6.76 18.65 -11.20
N VAL A 53 7.32 18.31 -12.35
CA VAL A 53 6.68 17.44 -13.34
C VAL A 53 7.54 16.18 -13.45
N MET A 54 6.89 15.02 -13.51
CA MET A 54 7.54 13.73 -13.60
C MET A 54 6.83 12.86 -14.63
N LEU A 55 7.61 12.10 -15.39
CA LEU A 55 7.11 10.99 -16.19
C LEU A 55 7.51 9.70 -15.49
N GLN A 56 6.54 8.80 -15.32
CA GLN A 56 6.77 7.51 -14.68
C GLN A 56 6.19 6.38 -15.51
N ASN A 57 7.00 5.34 -15.67
CA ASN A 57 6.59 4.03 -16.13
C ASN A 57 6.52 3.06 -14.95
N THR A 58 5.44 2.29 -14.85
CA THR A 58 5.20 1.35 -13.75
C THR A 58 4.92 -0.04 -14.29
N TYR A 59 5.76 -1.00 -13.92
CA TYR A 59 5.51 -2.41 -14.14
C TYR A 59 4.89 -3.01 -12.89
N THR A 60 3.74 -3.67 -13.06
CA THR A 60 3.07 -4.35 -11.95
C THR A 60 3.21 -5.86 -12.10
N TYR A 61 3.51 -6.52 -10.99
CA TYR A 61 3.60 -7.95 -10.89
C TYR A 61 2.69 -8.42 -9.75
N GLU A 62 1.81 -9.37 -10.03
CA GLU A 62 0.89 -9.94 -9.04
C GLU A 62 0.86 -11.46 -9.20
N LEU A 63 0.98 -12.17 -8.09
CA LEU A 63 0.81 -13.62 -8.02
C LEU A 63 -0.15 -13.94 -6.88
N TYR A 64 -1.14 -14.79 -7.16
CA TYR A 64 -2.04 -15.34 -6.17
C TYR A 64 -1.96 -16.86 -6.21
N LYS A 65 -1.31 -17.46 -5.21
CA LYS A 65 -1.30 -18.92 -5.06
C LYS A 65 -2.39 -19.34 -4.09
N LEU A 66 -3.23 -20.28 -4.48
CA LEU A 66 -4.21 -20.95 -3.63
C LEU A 66 -3.77 -22.39 -3.41
N LYS A 67 -3.88 -22.88 -2.17
CA LYS A 67 -3.70 -24.30 -1.83
C LYS A 67 -4.91 -24.78 -1.03
N THR A 68 -5.50 -25.91 -1.43
CA THR A 68 -6.58 -26.60 -0.69
C THR A 68 -5.99 -27.57 0.34
N ALA A 69 -6.84 -28.05 1.25
CA ALA A 69 -6.47 -29.02 2.29
C ALA A 69 -6.04 -30.38 1.71
N GLU A 70 -6.56 -30.72 0.53
CA GLU A 70 -6.35 -31.99 -0.17
C GLU A 70 -5.04 -32.01 -0.98
N GLY A 71 -4.29 -30.91 -0.99
CA GLY A 71 -3.02 -30.77 -1.71
C GLY A 71 -3.13 -30.12 -3.09
N ASN A 72 -4.34 -29.85 -3.59
CA ASN A 72 -4.55 -29.13 -4.84
C ASN A 72 -4.02 -27.69 -4.72
N SER A 73 -3.37 -27.17 -5.77
CA SER A 73 -2.95 -25.78 -5.82
C SER A 73 -3.16 -25.13 -7.17
N VAL A 74 -3.65 -23.89 -7.14
CA VAL A 74 -3.89 -23.08 -8.35
C VAL A 74 -3.18 -21.75 -8.16
N THR A 75 -2.41 -21.33 -9.16
CA THR A 75 -1.79 -19.99 -9.17
C THR A 75 -2.47 -19.14 -10.23
N PHE A 76 -3.05 -18.02 -9.80
CA PHE A 76 -3.59 -16.99 -10.67
C PHE A 76 -2.58 -15.85 -10.76
N ALA A 77 -2.32 -15.39 -11.99
CA ALA A 77 -1.61 -14.14 -12.21
C ALA A 77 -2.38 -13.34 -13.26
N PRO A 78 -2.64 -12.04 -13.03
CA PRO A 78 -3.06 -11.17 -14.10
C PRO A 78 -1.91 -11.03 -15.11
N GLU A 79 -2.23 -10.59 -16.32
CA GLU A 79 -1.18 -10.19 -17.26
C GLU A 79 -0.38 -9.01 -16.67
N PRO A 80 0.96 -9.00 -16.80
CA PRO A 80 1.76 -7.86 -16.35
C PRO A 80 1.32 -6.57 -17.04
N THR A 81 0.72 -5.68 -16.27
CA THR A 81 0.29 -4.35 -16.73
C THR A 81 1.50 -3.43 -16.75
N VAL A 82 1.63 -2.68 -17.84
CA VAL A 82 2.63 -1.60 -18.02
C VAL A 82 1.87 -0.29 -18.03
N LYS A 83 2.02 0.50 -16.97
CA LYS A 83 1.39 1.81 -16.87
C LYS A 83 2.38 2.91 -17.22
N PHE A 84 1.92 3.93 -17.90
CA PHE A 84 2.72 5.11 -18.19
C PHE A 84 1.89 6.36 -17.94
N GLY A 85 2.50 7.39 -17.35
CA GLY A 85 1.80 8.66 -17.26
C GLY A 85 2.56 9.80 -16.61
N PRO A 86 2.03 11.03 -16.80
CA PRO A 86 2.54 12.22 -16.16
C PRO A 86 2.11 12.31 -14.70
N TYR A 87 2.99 12.92 -13.92
CA TYR A 87 2.80 13.29 -12.53
C TYR A 87 3.13 14.76 -12.36
N VAL A 88 2.32 15.45 -11.58
CA VAL A 88 2.56 16.83 -11.15
C VAL A 88 2.66 16.83 -9.65
N GLY A 89 3.74 17.39 -9.13
CA GLY A 89 3.92 17.58 -7.69
C GLY A 89 3.90 19.05 -7.31
N TRP A 90 3.27 19.31 -6.18
CA TRP A 90 3.25 20.59 -5.48
C TRP A 90 3.78 20.36 -4.07
N GLN A 91 5.03 20.78 -3.85
CA GLN A 91 5.78 20.64 -2.61
C GLN A 91 5.84 19.20 -2.06
N TRP A 92 4.86 18.84 -1.23
CA TRP A 92 4.75 17.56 -0.52
C TRP A 92 3.68 16.64 -1.11
N LEU A 93 2.88 17.12 -2.07
CA LEU A 93 1.83 16.37 -2.74
C LEU A 93 2.23 16.04 -4.17
N PHE A 94 2.04 14.78 -4.59
CA PHE A 94 2.22 14.34 -5.97
C PHE A 94 0.92 13.73 -6.48
N LEU A 95 0.46 14.18 -7.64
CA LEU A 95 -0.74 13.69 -8.32
C LEU A 95 -0.33 13.15 -9.69
N GLY A 96 -0.61 11.87 -9.92
CA GLY A 96 -0.32 11.19 -11.18
C GLY A 96 -1.57 10.68 -11.85
N TYR A 97 -1.55 10.69 -13.18
CA TYR A 97 -2.53 9.97 -13.99
C TYR A 97 -1.77 8.98 -14.87
N THR A 98 -2.05 7.69 -14.71
CA THR A 98 -1.37 6.63 -15.48
C THR A 98 -2.35 5.89 -16.37
N VAL A 99 -1.95 5.67 -17.62
CA VAL A 99 -2.70 4.86 -18.60
C VAL A 99 -2.04 3.49 -18.71
N ASP A 100 -2.86 2.42 -18.71
CA ASP A 100 -2.38 1.07 -19.00
C ASP A 100 -2.18 0.90 -20.51
N LEU A 101 -0.93 0.71 -20.93
CA LEU A 101 -0.54 0.63 -22.34
C LEU A 101 -0.90 -0.71 -22.98
N ARG A 102 -1.19 -1.76 -22.20
CA ARG A 102 -1.50 -3.10 -22.71
C ARG A 102 -3.01 -3.38 -22.83
N HIS A 103 -3.85 -2.64 -22.11
CA HIS A 103 -5.29 -2.89 -22.05
C HIS A 103 -6.10 -1.63 -22.33
N LEU A 104 -5.88 -1.01 -23.50
CA LEU A 104 -6.63 0.16 -23.97
C LEU A 104 -8.11 -0.14 -24.28
N ASN A 105 -8.47 -1.42 -24.47
CA ASN A 105 -9.85 -1.88 -24.70
C ASN A 105 -10.41 -2.60 -23.46
N GLY A 106 -11.27 -1.92 -22.72
CA GLY A 106 -12.35 -2.55 -21.95
C GLY A 106 -11.97 -3.30 -20.66
N ASN A 107 -11.16 -2.70 -19.77
CA ASN A 107 -10.91 -3.29 -18.45
C ASN A 107 -11.35 -2.35 -17.30
N ASN A 108 -12.14 -2.88 -16.36
CA ASN A 108 -12.71 -2.12 -15.22
C ASN A 108 -11.74 -1.98 -14.03
N LYS A 109 -10.42 -2.18 -14.25
CA LYS A 109 -9.40 -2.10 -13.21
C LYS A 109 -9.22 -0.64 -12.79
N LYS A 110 -9.55 -0.33 -11.54
CA LYS A 110 -9.42 1.01 -10.95
C LYS A 110 -8.45 0.95 -9.79
N GLU A 111 -7.44 1.80 -9.84
CA GLU A 111 -6.44 1.96 -8.81
C GLU A 111 -6.33 3.43 -8.41
N PHE A 112 -6.28 3.65 -7.11
CA PHE A 112 -6.06 4.95 -6.50
C PHE A 112 -5.07 4.75 -5.36
N ASP A 113 -3.90 5.38 -5.50
CA ASP A 113 -2.85 5.37 -4.50
C ASP A 113 -2.50 6.82 -4.16
N LEU A 114 -2.58 7.15 -2.88
CA LEU A 114 -2.27 8.48 -2.36
C LEU A 114 -1.34 8.33 -1.17
N SER A 115 -0.11 8.81 -1.31
CA SER A 115 0.91 8.70 -0.26
C SER A 115 1.32 10.09 0.21
N PHE A 116 1.23 10.31 1.51
CA PHE A 116 1.64 11.53 2.19
C PHE A 116 2.85 11.24 3.06
N TYR A 117 3.96 11.95 2.84
CA TYR A 117 5.18 11.77 3.61
C TYR A 117 5.56 13.07 4.31
N THR A 118 5.51 13.09 5.64
CA THR A 118 6.23 14.08 6.46
C THR A 118 7.66 13.59 6.72
N THR A 119 8.46 14.36 7.46
CA THR A 119 9.79 13.91 7.95
C THR A 119 9.66 12.70 8.86
N GLN A 120 8.67 12.71 9.74
CA GLN A 120 8.54 11.79 10.87
C GLN A 120 7.45 10.73 10.67
N ILE A 121 6.40 11.07 9.94
CA ILE A 121 5.21 10.25 9.72
C ILE A 121 4.95 10.12 8.23
N GLY A 122 4.67 8.92 7.74
CA GLY A 122 4.09 8.74 6.42
C GLY A 122 2.77 7.97 6.46
N ILE A 123 1.90 8.29 5.51
CA ILE A 123 0.55 7.77 5.39
C ILE A 123 0.36 7.33 3.94
N ASP A 124 0.14 6.05 3.73
CA ASP A 124 -0.18 5.50 2.41
C ASP A 124 -1.66 5.11 2.42
N LEU A 125 -2.50 5.79 1.63
CA LEU A 125 -3.89 5.44 1.36
C LEU A 125 -3.95 4.71 0.02
N PHE A 126 -4.62 3.57 -0.03
CA PHE A 126 -4.71 2.78 -1.26
C PHE A 126 -6.09 2.16 -1.44
N TYR A 127 -6.54 2.17 -2.68
CA TYR A 127 -7.73 1.49 -3.16
C TYR A 127 -7.40 0.83 -4.50
N ARG A 128 -7.52 -0.49 -4.54
CA ARG A 128 -7.33 -1.29 -5.75
C ARG A 128 -8.55 -2.16 -5.94
N ASN A 129 -9.13 -2.11 -7.13
CA ASN A 129 -10.09 -3.08 -7.59
C ASN A 129 -9.50 -3.80 -8.79
N THR A 130 -9.09 -5.04 -8.59
CA THR A 130 -8.55 -5.85 -9.66
C THR A 130 -9.71 -6.36 -10.50
N GLY A 131 -9.68 -6.01 -11.79
CA GLY A 131 -10.68 -6.43 -12.77
C GLY A 131 -10.68 -7.93 -13.01
N ASN A 132 -11.38 -8.36 -14.04
CA ASN A 132 -11.73 -9.75 -14.34
C ASN A 132 -10.77 -10.48 -15.30
N ASN A 133 -9.51 -10.06 -15.40
CA ASN A 133 -8.58 -10.60 -16.40
C ASN A 133 -7.43 -11.43 -15.79
N TYR A 134 -7.78 -12.43 -15.00
CA TYR A 134 -6.81 -13.35 -14.40
C TYR A 134 -6.61 -14.56 -15.30
N LYS A 135 -5.38 -15.08 -15.37
CA LYS A 135 -5.05 -16.32 -16.08
C LYS A 135 -4.56 -17.38 -15.11
N ILE A 136 -4.88 -18.64 -15.40
CA ILE A 136 -4.36 -19.79 -14.65
C ILE A 136 -2.92 -20.01 -15.09
N LYS A 137 -1.95 -19.79 -14.19
CA LYS A 137 -0.51 -19.95 -14.47
C LYS A 137 0.06 -21.30 -14.05
N SER A 138 -0.53 -21.92 -13.05
CA SER A 138 -0.19 -23.28 -12.65
C SER A 138 -1.42 -23.94 -12.04
N LEU A 139 -1.59 -25.22 -12.32
CA LEU A 139 -2.56 -26.08 -11.68
C LEU A 139 -1.81 -27.35 -11.24
N SER A 140 -2.01 -27.75 -9.99
CA SER A 140 -1.53 -29.03 -9.48
C SER A 140 -2.70 -29.64 -8.73
N LEU A 141 -3.10 -30.83 -9.15
CA LEU A 141 -4.15 -31.62 -8.53
C LEU A 141 -3.50 -32.77 -7.74
N ALA A 142 -4.21 -33.29 -6.73
CA ALA A 142 -3.78 -34.42 -5.91
C ALA A 142 -3.68 -35.71 -6.73
N LYS A 143 -4.44 -35.78 -7.83
CA LYS A 143 -4.23 -36.75 -8.91
C LYS A 143 -3.23 -36.16 -9.90
N GLU A 144 -2.23 -36.92 -10.32
CA GLU A 144 -1.19 -36.52 -11.29
C GLU A 144 -1.75 -36.36 -12.72
N ILE A 145 -2.65 -35.39 -12.91
CA ILE A 145 -3.24 -35.03 -14.21
C ILE A 145 -2.39 -33.91 -14.82
N ASN A 146 -2.02 -34.04 -16.10
CA ASN A 146 -1.26 -33.02 -16.81
C ASN A 146 -2.07 -31.70 -16.91
N PRO A 147 -1.61 -30.58 -16.32
CA PRO A 147 -2.37 -29.32 -16.29
C PRO A 147 -2.26 -28.48 -17.57
N GLU A 148 -1.44 -28.88 -18.55
CA GLU A 148 -1.07 -28.06 -19.72
C GLU A 148 -2.27 -27.46 -20.47
N ALA A 149 -3.37 -28.19 -20.60
CA ALA A 149 -4.57 -27.74 -21.33
C ALA A 149 -5.32 -26.58 -20.64
N VAL A 150 -5.06 -26.32 -19.36
CA VAL A 150 -5.69 -25.25 -18.56
C VAL A 150 -4.76 -24.04 -18.43
N LEU A 151 -3.45 -24.21 -18.58
CA LEU A 151 -2.47 -23.14 -18.42
C LEU A 151 -2.70 -22.03 -19.45
N GLY A 152 -2.71 -20.78 -18.99
CA GLY A 152 -2.95 -19.61 -19.82
C GLY A 152 -4.42 -19.30 -20.11
N SER A 153 -5.35 -20.18 -19.71
CA SER A 153 -6.80 -19.94 -19.88
C SER A 153 -7.25 -18.69 -19.11
N PRO A 154 -8.04 -17.80 -19.74
CA PRO A 154 -8.63 -16.66 -19.05
C PRO A 154 -9.69 -17.13 -18.06
N PHE A 155 -9.68 -16.55 -16.86
CA PHE A 155 -10.64 -16.82 -15.80
C PHE A 155 -11.26 -15.50 -15.32
N GLY A 156 -12.50 -15.28 -15.74
CA GLY A 156 -13.28 -14.07 -15.42
C GLY A 156 -13.97 -14.09 -14.06
N GLY A 157 -14.03 -15.25 -13.40
CA GLY A 157 -14.71 -15.46 -12.12
C GLY A 157 -13.94 -14.97 -10.91
N PHE A 158 -12.82 -14.26 -11.08
CA PHE A 158 -12.02 -13.72 -9.98
C PHE A 158 -12.17 -12.19 -9.90
N GLU A 159 -12.65 -11.71 -8.75
CA GLU A 159 -12.71 -10.29 -8.40
C GLU A 159 -12.02 -10.09 -7.05
N ALA A 160 -11.04 -9.20 -7.00
CA ALA A 160 -10.38 -8.83 -5.75
C ALA A 160 -10.40 -7.30 -5.58
N SER A 161 -10.88 -6.85 -4.42
CA SER A 161 -10.79 -5.46 -4.02
C SER A 161 -10.06 -5.35 -2.69
N ILE A 162 -9.11 -4.41 -2.65
CA ILE A 162 -8.31 -4.11 -1.48
C ILE A 162 -8.40 -2.62 -1.25
N ARG A 163 -8.74 -2.23 -0.02
CA ARG A 163 -8.69 -0.84 0.41
C ARG A 163 -8.11 -0.75 1.79
N GLY A 164 -7.29 0.25 2.04
CA GLY A 164 -6.64 0.37 3.33
C GLY A 164 -5.82 1.63 3.47
N PHE A 165 -5.21 1.73 4.64
CA PHE A 165 -4.19 2.71 4.90
C PHE A 165 -3.04 2.08 5.69
N ASN A 166 -1.83 2.59 5.45
CA ASN A 166 -0.67 2.31 6.29
C ASN A 166 -0.17 3.63 6.87
N LEU A 167 0.04 3.65 8.18
CA LEU A 167 0.68 4.75 8.90
C LEU A 167 2.03 4.25 9.39
N TYR A 168 3.11 4.99 9.17
CA TYR A 168 4.42 4.64 9.71
C TYR A 168 5.14 5.85 10.28
N TYR A 169 5.94 5.59 11.30
CA TYR A 169 6.73 6.50 12.08
C TYR A 169 8.21 6.19 11.88
N ILE A 170 8.98 7.24 11.64
CA ILE A 170 10.42 7.22 11.36
C ILE A 170 11.14 7.76 12.59
N LEU A 171 11.85 6.90 13.31
CA LEU A 171 12.55 7.32 14.53
C LEU A 171 13.64 8.37 14.26
N ASN A 172 14.55 8.09 13.33
CA ASN A 172 15.66 8.96 12.97
C ASN A 172 15.29 9.96 11.86
N HIS A 173 14.11 10.57 11.95
CA HIS A 173 13.54 11.46 10.93
C HIS A 173 14.39 12.69 10.59
N ARG A 174 15.23 13.15 11.53
CA ARG A 174 16.13 14.29 11.30
C ARG A 174 17.28 13.97 10.35
N ARG A 175 17.76 12.72 10.32
CA ARG A 175 18.92 12.32 9.50
C ARG A 175 18.55 11.40 8.34
N PHE A 176 17.48 10.64 8.45
CA PHE A 176 17.03 9.71 7.42
C PHE A 176 15.77 10.22 6.73
N SER A 177 15.84 10.37 5.40
CA SER A 177 14.72 10.81 4.58
C SER A 177 14.16 9.66 3.73
N TYR A 178 12.98 9.16 4.08
CA TYR A 178 12.21 8.26 3.21
C TYR A 178 11.81 8.97 1.90
N ARG A 179 11.53 10.27 2.00
CA ARG A 179 11.12 11.12 0.89
C ARG A 179 12.15 11.20 -0.22
N ALA A 180 13.44 11.14 0.13
CA ALA A 180 14.53 11.27 -0.85
C ALA A 180 14.54 10.13 -1.88
N ALA A 181 14.14 8.93 -1.47
CA ALA A 181 14.12 7.75 -2.31
C ALA A 181 12.80 7.53 -3.04
N PHE A 182 11.66 7.83 -2.40
CA PHE A 182 10.34 7.41 -2.89
C PHE A 182 9.40 8.55 -3.31
N SER A 183 9.66 9.80 -2.92
CA SER A 183 8.84 10.97 -3.34
C SER A 183 9.67 12.08 -4.00
N GLN A 184 11.00 11.98 -3.96
CA GLN A 184 11.97 12.93 -4.51
C GLN A 184 11.78 14.41 -4.09
N SER A 185 11.05 14.64 -2.99
CA SER A 185 10.79 15.96 -2.39
C SER A 185 11.90 16.44 -1.43
N THR A 186 12.96 15.66 -1.27
CA THR A 186 14.18 16.02 -0.53
C THR A 186 15.38 15.31 -1.16
N VAL A 187 16.60 15.73 -0.83
CA VAL A 187 17.83 15.04 -1.25
C VAL A 187 18.59 14.57 -0.02
N GLN A 188 18.87 13.26 0.06
CA GLN A 188 19.76 12.72 1.08
C GLN A 188 21.21 13.07 0.71
N ARG A 189 21.90 13.80 1.59
CA ARG A 189 23.30 14.24 1.41
C ARG A 189 24.31 13.32 2.08
N ARG A 190 23.93 12.64 3.15
CA ARG A 190 24.79 11.69 3.88
C ARG A 190 24.05 10.40 4.16
N SER A 191 24.76 9.28 4.22
CA SER A 191 24.14 8.00 4.54
C SER A 191 23.55 8.00 5.95
N ALA A 192 22.36 7.45 6.10
CA ALA A 192 21.67 7.35 7.38
C ALA A 192 20.67 6.20 7.34
N GLY A 193 20.39 5.62 8.50
CA GLY A 193 19.31 4.65 8.65
C GLY A 193 18.32 5.06 9.72
N SER A 194 17.16 4.42 9.72
CA SER A 194 16.13 4.59 10.72
C SER A 194 15.35 3.31 10.93
N MET A 195 14.99 3.07 12.18
CA MET A 195 13.88 2.18 12.49
C MET A 195 12.57 2.79 11.99
N LEU A 196 11.71 1.92 11.49
CA LEU A 196 10.40 2.22 10.96
C LEU A 196 9.39 1.43 11.78
N PHE A 197 8.38 2.10 12.32
CA PHE A 197 7.27 1.44 12.99
C PHE A 197 5.98 1.84 12.30
N GLY A 198 5.10 0.90 12.03
CA GLY A 198 3.85 1.23 11.36
C GLY A 198 2.67 0.46 11.89
N VAL A 199 1.50 0.97 11.54
CA VAL A 199 0.22 0.30 11.70
C VAL A 199 -0.50 0.32 10.37
N GLY A 200 -1.05 -0.82 9.98
CA GLY A 200 -1.81 -1.01 8.77
C GLY A 200 -3.24 -1.37 9.10
N TYR A 201 -4.17 -0.82 8.33
CA TYR A 201 -5.55 -1.28 8.31
C TYR A 201 -5.93 -1.55 6.87
N THR A 202 -6.29 -2.79 6.57
CA THR A 202 -6.73 -3.17 5.22
C THR A 202 -8.01 -3.96 5.29
N ARG A 203 -8.84 -3.76 4.27
CA ARG A 203 -10.06 -4.52 4.05
C ARG A 203 -9.96 -5.15 2.68
N HIS A 204 -9.97 -6.47 2.69
CA HIS A 204 -9.91 -7.29 1.50
C HIS A 204 -11.28 -7.92 1.24
N LYS A 205 -11.67 -7.88 -0.03
CA LYS A 205 -12.80 -8.60 -0.58
C LYS A 205 -12.27 -9.42 -1.74
N VAL A 206 -12.28 -10.74 -1.60
CA VAL A 206 -11.93 -11.68 -2.68
C VAL A 206 -13.19 -12.47 -2.98
N ASN A 207 -13.55 -12.52 -4.26
CA ASN A 207 -14.67 -13.30 -4.77
C ASN A 207 -14.15 -14.18 -5.91
N VAL A 208 -14.30 -15.49 -5.75
CA VAL A 208 -13.93 -16.50 -6.72
C VAL A 208 -15.18 -17.29 -7.06
N ASP A 209 -15.57 -17.32 -8.32
CA ASP A 209 -16.62 -18.21 -8.80
C ASP A 209 -16.03 -19.62 -8.98
N LEU A 210 -16.15 -20.42 -7.92
CA LEU A 210 -15.61 -21.77 -7.90
C LEU A 210 -16.35 -22.70 -8.87
N ALA A 211 -17.64 -22.47 -9.14
CA ALA A 211 -18.39 -23.28 -10.10
C ALA A 211 -17.87 -23.04 -11.52
N GLN A 212 -17.63 -21.77 -11.88
CA GLN A 212 -17.02 -21.43 -13.16
C GLN A 212 -15.58 -21.96 -13.27
N LEU A 213 -14.81 -21.94 -12.16
CA LEU A 213 -13.45 -22.46 -12.14
C LEU A 213 -13.43 -23.98 -12.33
N ASP A 214 -14.28 -24.72 -11.62
CA ASP A 214 -14.37 -26.17 -11.72
C ASP A 214 -14.80 -26.58 -13.12
N GLN A 215 -15.84 -25.93 -13.67
CA GLN A 215 -16.30 -26.16 -15.04
C GLN A 215 -15.18 -25.93 -16.07
N LEU A 216 -14.42 -24.83 -15.96
CA LEU A 216 -13.32 -24.56 -16.88
C LEU A 216 -12.24 -25.65 -16.84
N ILE A 217 -12.03 -26.28 -15.68
CA ILE A 217 -11.02 -27.31 -15.50
C ILE A 217 -11.54 -28.66 -15.98
N THR A 218 -12.78 -29.02 -15.65
CA THR A 218 -13.40 -30.26 -16.13
C THR A 218 -13.59 -30.26 -17.65
N ASP A 219 -13.93 -29.11 -18.24
CA ASP A 219 -14.09 -28.97 -19.70
C ASP A 219 -12.76 -29.18 -20.45
N ARG A 220 -11.63 -28.91 -19.79
CA ARG A 220 -10.29 -28.96 -20.40
C ARG A 220 -9.48 -30.20 -20.06
N LEU A 221 -9.71 -30.79 -18.89
CA LEU A 221 -8.97 -31.94 -18.36
C LEU A 221 -9.84 -33.19 -18.13
N GLY A 222 -11.14 -33.10 -18.39
CA GLY A 222 -12.12 -34.17 -18.18
C GLY A 222 -12.78 -34.14 -16.80
N SER A 223 -13.91 -34.83 -16.68
CA SER A 223 -14.79 -34.82 -15.50
C SER A 223 -14.17 -35.34 -14.20
N GLU A 224 -12.98 -35.95 -14.27
CA GLU A 224 -12.25 -36.45 -13.11
C GLU A 224 -11.33 -35.40 -12.45
N ALA A 225 -11.13 -34.24 -13.11
CA ALA A 225 -10.24 -33.17 -12.71
C ALA A 225 -10.97 -32.06 -11.92
N THR A 226 -11.79 -32.43 -10.94
CA THR A 226 -12.51 -31.48 -10.08
C THR A 226 -11.59 -30.90 -8.99
N ILE A 227 -11.72 -29.60 -8.72
CA ILE A 227 -11.06 -28.89 -7.62
C ILE A 227 -11.91 -28.86 -6.35
N ILE A 228 -13.22 -28.98 -6.50
CA ILE A 228 -14.20 -28.91 -5.41
C ILE A 228 -14.33 -30.29 -4.73
N GLY A 229 -13.87 -30.41 -3.49
CA GLY A 229 -14.09 -31.63 -2.71
C GLY A 229 -15.59 -31.84 -2.41
N THR A 230 -16.01 -33.07 -2.13
CA THR A 230 -17.43 -33.43 -1.86
C THR A 230 -18.05 -32.68 -0.66
N ASP A 231 -17.21 -32.07 0.19
CA ASP A 231 -17.58 -31.28 1.38
C ASP A 231 -17.41 -29.75 1.19
N ASP A 232 -17.01 -29.27 0.02
CA ASP A 232 -16.72 -27.84 -0.22
C ASP A 232 -18.00 -27.06 -0.61
N SER A 233 -18.55 -26.29 0.34
CA SER A 233 -19.77 -25.50 0.09
C SER A 233 -19.56 -24.37 -0.93
N VAL A 234 -20.60 -24.09 -1.73
CA VAL A 234 -20.73 -23.02 -2.75
C VAL A 234 -20.34 -21.61 -2.24
N ASN A 235 -20.27 -21.40 -0.92
CA ASN A 235 -19.88 -20.13 -0.29
C ASN A 235 -18.37 -19.96 -0.05
N PHE A 236 -17.54 -20.98 -0.33
CA PHE A 236 -16.09 -20.93 -0.14
C PHE A 236 -15.37 -19.86 -0.97
N GLY A 237 -15.96 -19.42 -2.08
CA GLY A 237 -15.37 -18.44 -3.00
C GLY A 237 -15.42 -16.99 -2.53
N LYS A 238 -16.25 -16.65 -1.52
CA LYS A 238 -16.49 -15.27 -1.09
C LYS A 238 -15.85 -14.98 0.26
N VAL A 239 -14.63 -14.45 0.25
CA VAL A 239 -13.90 -14.11 1.48
C VAL A 239 -13.82 -12.60 1.65
N LYS A 240 -14.42 -12.10 2.75
CA LYS A 240 -14.24 -10.72 3.23
C LYS A 240 -13.47 -10.77 4.54
N TYR A 241 -12.28 -10.19 4.56
CA TYR A 241 -11.48 -10.07 5.77
C TYR A 241 -10.97 -8.67 5.97
N THR A 242 -10.85 -8.29 7.24
CA THR A 242 -10.20 -7.07 7.66
C THR A 242 -8.90 -7.48 8.34
N ASP A 243 -7.80 -6.88 7.94
CA ASP A 243 -6.49 -7.06 8.54
C ASP A 243 -6.11 -5.77 9.28
N VAL A 244 -5.72 -5.92 10.53
CA VAL A 244 -5.08 -4.87 11.31
C VAL A 244 -3.68 -5.34 11.62
N SER A 245 -2.67 -4.65 11.10
CA SER A 245 -1.28 -5.03 11.24
C SER A 245 -0.46 -3.99 11.99
N VAL A 246 0.53 -4.48 12.72
CA VAL A 246 1.59 -3.64 13.29
C VAL A 246 2.88 -4.08 12.62
N SER A 247 3.65 -3.12 12.12
CA SER A 247 4.90 -3.36 11.41
C SER A 247 6.08 -2.73 12.12
N ALA A 248 7.21 -3.41 12.02
CA ALA A 248 8.51 -2.90 12.44
C ALA A 248 9.53 -3.22 11.36
N GLY A 249 10.45 -2.29 11.13
CA GLY A 249 11.40 -2.40 10.04
C GLY A 249 12.59 -1.50 10.21
N TYR A 250 13.50 -1.59 9.26
CA TYR A 250 14.67 -0.75 9.17
C TYR A 250 14.86 -0.28 7.73
N GLY A 251 15.10 1.02 7.59
CA GLY A 251 15.47 1.66 6.33
C GLY A 251 16.90 2.17 6.41
N TYR A 252 17.62 2.07 5.30
CA TYR A 252 18.96 2.62 5.13
C TYR A 252 19.08 3.32 3.78
N ASN A 253 19.57 4.55 3.84
CA ASN A 253 19.92 5.36 2.69
C ASN A 253 21.44 5.41 2.59
N TRP A 254 21.99 4.92 1.48
CA TRP A 254 23.41 4.94 1.16
C TRP A 254 23.69 5.98 0.07
N VAL A 255 24.38 7.05 0.45
CA VAL A 255 24.85 8.09 -0.49
C VAL A 255 26.28 7.72 -0.90
N PHE A 256 26.41 6.96 -1.99
CA PHE A 256 27.69 6.42 -2.44
C PHE A 256 28.45 7.37 -3.37
N ALA A 257 27.76 8.28 -4.04
CA ALA A 257 28.35 9.28 -4.93
C ALA A 257 27.56 10.60 -4.88
N ARG A 258 28.14 11.68 -5.39
CA ARG A 258 27.48 12.99 -5.40
C ARG A 258 26.16 12.91 -6.17
N ASN A 259 25.07 13.31 -5.50
CA ASN A 259 23.69 13.27 -6.00
C ASN A 259 23.10 11.88 -6.21
N TRP A 260 23.82 10.81 -5.87
CA TRP A 260 23.33 9.44 -5.97
C TRP A 260 22.90 8.91 -4.60
N LEU A 261 21.75 8.25 -4.59
CA LEU A 261 21.19 7.61 -3.41
C LEU A 261 20.75 6.19 -3.78
N LEU A 262 21.26 5.21 -3.05
CA LEU A 262 20.69 3.86 -2.98
C LEU A 262 19.96 3.71 -1.66
N ALA A 263 18.66 3.46 -1.71
CA ALA A 263 17.82 3.29 -0.53
C ALA A 263 17.27 1.87 -0.49
N GLY A 264 17.30 1.28 0.69
CA GLY A 264 16.69 -0.01 0.98
C GLY A 264 15.94 0.04 2.30
N SER A 265 14.74 -0.51 2.33
CA SER A 265 13.96 -0.65 3.55
C SER A 265 13.24 -1.98 3.55
N LEU A 266 13.24 -2.61 4.71
CA LEU A 266 12.57 -3.87 4.96
C LEU A 266 11.72 -3.69 6.21
N SER A 267 10.46 -4.06 6.12
CA SER A 267 9.52 -4.05 7.24
C SER A 267 8.78 -5.38 7.29
N LEU A 268 8.66 -5.92 8.49
CA LEU A 268 7.82 -7.08 8.78
C LEU A 268 6.59 -6.57 9.52
N ALA A 269 5.43 -7.05 9.09
CA ALA A 269 4.14 -6.73 9.65
C ALA A 269 3.52 -7.99 10.23
N LEU A 270 3.01 -7.86 11.45
CA LEU A 270 2.21 -8.88 12.12
C LEU A 270 0.76 -8.40 12.07
N GLY A 271 -0.04 -9.08 11.26
CA GLY A 271 -1.46 -8.80 11.04
C GLY A 271 -2.38 -9.70 11.84
N TYR A 272 -3.43 -9.12 12.44
CA TYR A 272 -4.59 -9.83 12.95
C TYR A 272 -5.73 -9.75 11.93
N LYS A 273 -6.14 -10.91 11.40
CA LYS A 273 -7.20 -11.03 10.39
C LYS A 273 -8.53 -11.38 11.03
N ARG A 274 -9.51 -10.48 10.94
CA ARG A 274 -10.91 -10.75 11.31
C ARG A 274 -11.75 -10.98 10.07
N THR A 275 -12.18 -12.23 9.85
CA THR A 275 -13.14 -12.58 8.80
C THR A 275 -14.55 -12.22 9.25
N THR A 276 -15.33 -11.53 8.42
CA THR A 276 -16.75 -11.28 8.71
C THR A 276 -17.55 -12.54 8.32
N GLY A 277 -17.90 -13.37 9.31
CA GLY A 277 -18.68 -14.59 9.11
C GLY A 277 -18.42 -15.63 10.21
N ASN A 278 -18.57 -15.23 11.48
CA ASN A 278 -18.29 -16.07 12.66
C ASN A 278 -18.78 -17.52 12.50
N VAL A 279 -17.88 -18.48 12.73
CA VAL A 279 -18.14 -19.52 13.72
C VAL A 279 -17.45 -19.05 14.99
N SER A 280 -18.25 -18.68 15.96
CA SER A 280 -17.85 -18.25 17.29
C SER A 280 -17.20 -19.41 18.06
N THR A 281 -15.96 -19.23 18.51
CA THR A 281 -15.44 -20.05 19.61
C THR A 281 -14.62 -19.18 20.55
N ARG A 282 -15.17 -18.97 21.74
CA ARG A 282 -14.59 -18.27 22.88
C ARG A 282 -13.50 -19.16 23.47
N ARG A 283 -12.21 -18.81 23.38
CA ARG A 283 -11.13 -19.54 24.07
C ARG A 283 -10.05 -18.60 24.60
N THR A 284 -9.52 -18.98 25.75
CA THR A 284 -8.89 -18.15 26.77
C THR A 284 -7.42 -18.55 26.99
N SER A 285 -6.59 -18.58 25.95
CA SER A 285 -5.15 -18.81 26.11
C SER A 285 -4.31 -17.96 25.15
N LEU A 286 -3.19 -17.40 25.67
CA LEU A 286 -2.24 -16.58 24.90
C LEU A 286 -1.44 -17.39 23.87
N GLY A 287 -1.30 -18.71 24.07
CA GLY A 287 -0.63 -19.61 23.12
C GLY A 287 -1.48 -19.98 21.90
N ASP A 288 -2.80 -20.14 22.08
CA ASP A 288 -3.75 -20.31 20.96
C ASP A 288 -3.98 -19.00 20.19
N PHE A 289 -3.77 -17.85 20.85
CA PHE A 289 -3.81 -16.52 20.22
C PHE A 289 -2.66 -16.29 19.22
N LEU A 290 -1.48 -16.89 19.44
CA LEU A 290 -0.30 -16.73 18.59
C LEU A 290 -0.31 -17.65 17.35
N SER A 291 -1.03 -18.77 17.37
CA SER A 291 -0.97 -19.81 16.32
C SER A 291 -2.11 -19.74 15.31
N TYR A 292 -3.23 -19.09 15.63
CA TYR A 292 -4.41 -19.00 14.76
C TYR A 292 -4.68 -17.54 14.39
N ASN A 293 -4.37 -17.15 13.14
CA ASN A 293 -4.62 -15.85 12.49
C ASN A 293 -3.46 -14.82 12.47
N MET A 294 -2.23 -15.16 12.85
CA MET A 294 -1.08 -14.29 12.58
C MET A 294 -0.64 -14.41 11.11
N ALA A 295 -0.75 -13.32 10.38
CA ALA A 295 -0.15 -13.19 9.07
C ALA A 295 1.18 -12.45 9.21
N LEU A 296 2.27 -13.10 8.76
CA LEU A 296 3.56 -12.46 8.62
C LEU A 296 3.65 -11.89 7.21
N ASP A 297 3.40 -10.60 7.12
CA ASP A 297 3.44 -9.86 5.88
C ASP A 297 4.77 -9.10 5.80
N GLY A 298 5.40 -9.08 4.63
CA GLY A 298 6.67 -8.41 4.39
C GLY A 298 6.49 -7.25 3.44
N VAL A 299 7.12 -6.11 3.74
CA VAL A 299 7.19 -4.97 2.82
C VAL A 299 8.65 -4.61 2.60
N GLY A 300 9.13 -4.81 1.37
CA GLY A 300 10.42 -4.34 0.92
C GLY A 300 10.27 -3.13 0.01
N ARG A 301 10.97 -2.04 0.31
CA ARG A 301 11.08 -0.92 -0.63
C ARG A 301 12.53 -0.64 -0.94
N PHE A 302 12.86 -0.60 -2.22
CA PHE A 302 14.21 -0.32 -2.70
C PHE A 302 14.16 0.78 -3.75
N GLY A 303 15.19 1.60 -3.82
CA GLY A 303 15.25 2.67 -4.80
C GLY A 303 16.67 3.11 -5.10
N ILE A 304 16.91 3.45 -6.35
CA ILE A 304 18.13 4.13 -6.80
C ILE A 304 17.72 5.44 -7.45
N VAL A 305 18.27 6.53 -6.97
CA VAL A 305 17.89 7.88 -7.42
C VAL A 305 19.14 8.70 -7.63
N TRP A 306 19.21 9.34 -8.79
CA TRP A 306 20.07 10.49 -9.02
C TRP A 306 19.22 11.76 -8.89
N ASN A 307 19.60 12.70 -8.03
CA ASN A 307 18.85 13.93 -7.80
C ASN A 307 19.80 15.12 -7.51
N ASN A 308 19.78 16.13 -8.39
CA ASN A 308 20.56 17.36 -8.22
C ASN A 308 19.71 18.57 -7.75
N SER A 309 18.57 18.30 -7.13
CA SER A 309 17.50 19.23 -6.73
C SER A 309 16.69 19.82 -7.89
N ARG A 310 17.25 19.96 -9.10
CA ARG A 310 16.50 20.48 -10.28
C ARG A 310 15.99 19.38 -11.20
N TRP A 311 16.81 18.37 -11.42
CA TRP A 311 16.51 17.20 -12.22
C TRP A 311 16.70 15.97 -11.35
N TYR A 312 15.85 14.98 -11.55
CA TYR A 312 16.02 13.68 -10.94
C TYR A 312 15.60 12.56 -11.89
N ALA A 313 16.29 11.44 -11.77
CA ALA A 313 15.98 10.23 -12.49
C ALA A 313 16.25 9.04 -11.57
N GLY A 314 15.43 8.01 -11.64
CA GLY A 314 15.60 6.87 -10.76
C GLY A 314 14.67 5.72 -11.07
N ALA A 315 14.89 4.65 -10.32
CA ALA A 315 14.01 3.51 -10.26
C ALA A 315 13.70 3.19 -8.81
N SER A 316 12.45 2.85 -8.51
CA SER A 316 12.06 2.34 -7.21
C SER A 316 11.22 1.09 -7.36
N THR A 317 11.35 0.16 -6.43
CA THR A 317 10.49 -1.01 -6.33
C THR A 317 9.91 -1.13 -4.94
N ILE A 318 8.62 -1.44 -4.90
CA ILE A 318 7.88 -1.73 -3.68
C ILE A 318 7.35 -3.14 -3.84
N LEU A 319 7.83 -4.05 -3.00
CA LEU A 319 7.46 -5.44 -2.96
C LEU A 319 6.68 -5.69 -1.68
N HIS A 320 5.50 -6.26 -1.82
CA HIS A 320 4.75 -6.77 -0.70
C HIS A 320 4.56 -8.27 -0.82
N THR A 321 4.77 -8.97 0.28
CA THR A 321 4.50 -10.40 0.43
C THR A 321 3.46 -10.57 1.51
N TYR A 322 2.33 -11.19 1.17
CA TYR A 322 1.28 -11.49 2.13
C TYR A 322 1.15 -12.99 2.27
N ASN A 323 1.50 -13.48 3.44
CA ASN A 323 1.39 -14.90 3.76
C ASN A 323 0.13 -15.11 4.60
N TYR A 324 -0.77 -15.94 4.09
CA TYR A 324 -1.92 -16.40 4.85
C TYR A 324 -1.91 -17.91 4.97
N ARG A 325 -2.07 -18.40 6.20
CA ARG A 325 -2.09 -19.82 6.53
C ARG A 325 -3.26 -20.08 7.48
N LYS A 326 -4.20 -20.91 7.04
CA LYS A 326 -5.27 -21.49 7.86
C LYS A 326 -5.30 -23.00 7.62
N ASN A 327 -5.81 -23.78 8.58
CA ASN A 327 -5.75 -25.25 8.58
C ASN A 327 -6.24 -25.96 7.31
N ARG A 328 -7.02 -25.30 6.44
CA ARG A 328 -7.52 -25.83 5.16
C ARG A 328 -7.20 -24.96 3.94
N PHE A 329 -6.48 -23.84 4.12
CA PHE A 329 -6.22 -22.88 3.05
C PHE A 329 -4.94 -22.10 3.30
N SER A 330 -4.04 -22.09 2.33
CA SER A 330 -2.89 -21.18 2.33
C SER A 330 -2.87 -20.35 1.06
N THR A 331 -2.69 -19.04 1.23
CA THR A 331 -2.43 -18.15 0.10
C THR A 331 -1.12 -17.40 0.32
N ASN A 332 -0.26 -17.45 -0.68
CA ASN A 332 0.94 -16.63 -0.76
C ASN A 332 0.70 -15.66 -1.91
N ASN A 333 0.50 -14.39 -1.56
CA ASN A 333 0.27 -13.34 -2.51
C ASN A 333 1.49 -12.43 -2.53
N MET A 334 2.09 -12.30 -3.71
CA MET A 334 3.18 -11.34 -3.91
C MET A 334 2.69 -10.28 -4.87
N PHE A 335 2.85 -9.02 -4.49
CA PHE A 335 2.57 -7.89 -5.34
C PHE A 335 3.74 -6.92 -5.34
N GLY A 336 4.21 -6.58 -6.53
CA GLY A 336 5.35 -5.72 -6.73
C GLY A 336 5.05 -4.65 -7.77
N ASN A 337 5.45 -3.43 -7.47
CA ASN A 337 5.50 -2.35 -8.45
C ASN A 337 6.97 -2.00 -8.69
N LEU A 338 7.39 -1.91 -9.95
CA LEU A 338 8.66 -1.32 -10.37
C LEU A 338 8.36 -0.02 -11.10
N ASN A 339 8.79 1.09 -10.52
CA ASN A 339 8.61 2.43 -11.05
C ASN A 339 9.94 2.92 -11.62
N ILE A 340 9.94 3.35 -12.88
CA ILE A 340 11.06 4.06 -13.51
C ILE A 340 10.58 5.46 -13.82
N TYR A 341 11.31 6.48 -13.39
CA TYR A 341 10.85 7.85 -13.49
C TYR A 341 11.97 8.85 -13.78
N VAL A 342 11.57 9.95 -14.43
CA VAL A 342 12.38 11.13 -14.65
C VAL A 342 11.53 12.35 -14.35
N GLY A 343 12.10 13.34 -13.66
CA GLY A 343 11.37 14.54 -13.30
C GLY A 343 12.23 15.79 -13.26
N PHE A 344 11.51 16.91 -13.29
CA PHE A 344 12.06 18.25 -13.35
C PHE A 344 11.33 19.15 -12.34
N ASN A 345 12.12 19.76 -11.47
CA ASN A 345 11.67 20.72 -10.48
C ASN A 345 11.85 22.15 -10.99
N PHE A 346 10.82 22.99 -10.81
CA PHE A 346 10.79 24.37 -11.29
C PHE A 346 10.11 25.31 -10.30
N ILE A 347 10.35 26.61 -10.50
CA ILE A 347 9.99 27.72 -9.61
C ILE A 347 10.68 27.60 -8.25
N LYS A 348 11.68 28.45 -8.01
CA LYS A 348 12.40 28.48 -6.73
C LYS A 348 11.47 28.98 -5.61
N ARG A 349 11.67 28.41 -4.42
CA ARG A 349 10.97 28.79 -3.21
C ARG A 349 11.45 30.12 -2.64
#